data_AF-A0A1I0H8G2-F1
#
_entry.id   AF-A0A1I0H8G2-F1
#
_cell.length_a   1.000
_cell.length_b   1.000
_cell.length_c   1.000
_cell.angle_alpha   90.00
_cell.angle_beta   90.00
_cell.angle_gamma   90.00
#
_symmetry.space_group_name_H-M   'P 1'
#
loop_
_entity.id
_entity.type
_entity.pdbx_description
1 polymer ?
#
loop_
_entity_poly.entity_id
_entity_poly.type
_entity_poly.pdbx_seq_one_letter_code
_entity_poly.pdbx_strand_id
1 'polypeptide(L)'
;RYFIKMKHIEKILKEKEVKELSDLERLCYLFIKNEYTGIIKEKEEDIIGMVIKMYDKFRNNEPMWSIANQLALARIRTESFKDEYHNKGLEEGIEIGIKQGLEKGIEQGEKQGIEIGKKEVFIEIVERRYHQECREWIEGLSEKQLKLINKYIFEEDEFEAFKQRIDNSN
;
A
#
# COMPACT_ATOMS: atom_id res chain seq x y z
N ARG A 1 -30.23 -13.24 -5.72
CA ARG A 1 -30.32 -14.43 -4.83
C ARG A 1 -29.03 -14.45 -4.01
N TYR A 2 -29.05 -14.10 -2.72
CA TYR A 2 -27.83 -14.15 -1.91
C TYR A 2 -27.62 -15.54 -1.34
N PHE A 3 -26.42 -16.07 -1.59
CA PHE A 3 -25.88 -17.32 -1.08
C PHE A 3 -25.13 -16.98 0.21
N ILE A 4 -25.43 -17.64 1.34
CA ILE A 4 -24.51 -17.59 2.48
C ILE A 4 -23.17 -18.16 2.00
N LYS A 5 -22.08 -17.39 2.00
CA LYS A 5 -20.78 -17.89 1.54
C LYS A 5 -20.10 -18.70 2.64
N MET A 6 -20.59 -19.91 2.91
CA MET A 6 -19.88 -20.87 3.77
C MET A 6 -18.85 -21.63 2.93
N LYS A 7 -17.60 -21.15 2.93
CA LYS A 7 -16.49 -21.69 2.10
C LYS A 7 -16.30 -23.22 2.21
N HIS A 8 -16.76 -23.85 3.28
CA HIS A 8 -16.61 -25.28 3.51
C HIS A 8 -17.69 -26.14 2.85
N ILE A 9 -18.90 -25.63 2.62
CA ILE A 9 -19.95 -26.47 2.05
C ILE A 9 -19.75 -26.73 0.55
N GLU A 10 -19.19 -25.76 -0.18
CA GLU A 10 -18.90 -25.91 -1.60
C GLU A 10 -17.83 -27.00 -1.84
N LYS A 11 -16.99 -27.26 -0.84
CA LYS A 11 -16.03 -28.37 -0.84
C LYS A 11 -16.73 -29.70 -0.54
N ILE A 12 -17.63 -29.74 0.44
CA ILE A 12 -18.43 -30.93 0.78
C ILE A 12 -19.31 -31.37 -0.41
N LEU A 13 -19.91 -30.41 -1.14
CA LEU A 13 -20.73 -30.68 -2.33
C LEU A 13 -19.96 -31.22 -3.55
N LYS A 14 -18.62 -31.15 -3.54
CA LYS A 14 -17.77 -31.79 -4.56
C LYS A 14 -17.46 -33.25 -4.22
N GLU A 15 -17.64 -33.65 -2.96
CA GLU A 15 -17.25 -34.96 -2.41
C GLU A 15 -18.45 -35.86 -2.12
N LYS A 16 -19.64 -35.30 -1.88
CA LYS A 16 -20.89 -36.02 -1.58
C LYS A 16 -22.05 -35.55 -2.45
N GLU A 17 -22.92 -36.47 -2.85
CA GLU A 17 -24.19 -36.13 -3.48
C GLU A 17 -25.17 -35.50 -2.46
N VAL A 18 -26.10 -34.65 -2.93
CA VAL A 18 -27.08 -33.93 -2.08
C VAL A 18 -27.90 -34.87 -1.18
N LYS A 19 -28.10 -36.12 -1.61
CA LYS A 19 -28.85 -37.15 -0.87
C LYS A 19 -28.09 -37.68 0.36
N GLU A 20 -26.75 -37.61 0.34
CA GLU A 20 -25.85 -38.14 1.38
C GLU A 20 -25.42 -37.09 2.41
N LEU A 21 -25.89 -35.85 2.29
CA LEU A 21 -25.63 -34.79 3.26
C LEU A 21 -26.29 -35.12 4.61
N SER A 22 -25.58 -34.84 5.71
CA SER A 22 -26.10 -34.85 7.08
C SER A 22 -27.07 -33.68 7.32
N ASP A 23 -27.82 -33.71 8.42
CA ASP A 23 -28.89 -32.73 8.65
C ASP A 23 -28.37 -31.29 8.79
N LEU A 24 -27.18 -31.11 9.37
CA LEU A 24 -26.49 -29.82 9.45
C LEU A 24 -26.00 -29.35 8.08
N GLU A 25 -25.43 -30.25 7.27
CA GLU A 25 -25.00 -29.95 5.90
C GLU A 25 -26.20 -29.60 5.00
N ARG A 26 -27.34 -30.27 5.18
CA ARG A 26 -28.59 -29.98 4.47
C ARG A 26 -29.17 -28.62 4.84
N LEU A 27 -29.15 -28.27 6.12
CA LEU A 27 -29.58 -26.96 6.60
C LEU A 27 -28.70 -25.85 6.02
N CYS A 28 -27.39 -26.02 6.06
CA CYS A 28 -26.45 -25.09 5.43
C CYS A 28 -26.68 -25.01 3.91
N TYR A 29 -26.96 -26.11 3.21
CA TYR A 29 -27.29 -26.10 1.79
C TYR A 29 -28.56 -25.27 1.49
N LEU A 30 -29.62 -25.43 2.28
CA LEU A 30 -30.87 -24.68 2.15
C LEU A 30 -30.61 -23.17 2.19
N PHE A 31 -29.83 -22.70 3.16
CA PHE A 31 -29.50 -21.29 3.30
C PHE A 31 -28.64 -20.75 2.14
N ILE A 32 -27.89 -21.63 1.47
CA ILE A 32 -26.93 -21.25 0.44
C ILE A 32 -27.58 -21.24 -0.93
N LYS A 33 -28.24 -22.33 -1.30
CA LYS A 33 -28.88 -22.47 -2.62
C LYS A 33 -30.30 -21.92 -2.66
N ASN A 34 -30.94 -21.73 -1.49
CA ASN A 34 -32.33 -21.31 -1.38
C ASN A 34 -33.30 -22.24 -2.13
N GLU A 35 -32.98 -23.54 -2.18
CA GLU A 35 -33.70 -24.58 -2.90
C GLU A 35 -33.75 -25.85 -2.04
N TYR A 36 -34.91 -26.53 -2.01
CA TYR A 36 -35.19 -27.67 -1.13
C TYR A 36 -35.52 -28.97 -1.87
N THR A 37 -35.53 -28.96 -3.21
CA THR A 37 -36.10 -30.00 -4.08
C THR A 37 -35.46 -31.39 -3.97
N GLY A 38 -34.32 -31.54 -3.28
CA GLY A 38 -33.62 -32.83 -3.12
C GLY A 38 -33.24 -33.21 -1.69
N ILE A 39 -33.68 -32.45 -0.68
CA ILE A 39 -33.18 -32.56 0.71
C ILE A 39 -34.20 -33.22 1.65
N ILE A 40 -35.47 -33.15 1.31
CA ILE A 40 -36.59 -33.65 2.11
C ILE A 40 -36.64 -35.18 2.01
N LYS A 41 -36.46 -35.88 3.14
CA LYS A 41 -36.80 -37.31 3.27
C LYS A 41 -38.28 -37.41 3.62
N GLU A 42 -39.04 -38.26 2.92
CA GLU A 42 -40.51 -38.34 3.02
C GLU A 42 -41.06 -38.78 4.39
N LYS A 43 -40.22 -39.23 5.32
CA LYS A 43 -40.67 -39.83 6.59
C LYS A 43 -39.75 -39.47 7.75
N GLU A 44 -40.04 -38.33 8.36
CA GLU A 44 -39.95 -37.98 9.80
C GLU A 44 -39.95 -36.44 9.89
N GLU A 45 -40.53 -35.87 10.96
CA GLU A 45 -40.45 -34.42 11.21
C GLU A 45 -39.01 -34.04 11.58
N ASP A 46 -38.16 -34.00 10.56
CA ASP A 46 -36.77 -33.60 10.62
C ASP A 46 -36.68 -32.10 11.00
N ILE A 47 -35.64 -31.71 11.72
CA ILE A 47 -35.33 -30.31 12.08
C ILE A 47 -35.36 -29.44 10.83
N ILE A 48 -34.94 -29.99 9.69
CA ILE A 48 -35.01 -29.37 8.37
C ILE A 48 -36.45 -29.03 7.97
N GLY A 49 -37.40 -29.94 8.17
CA GLY A 49 -38.81 -29.70 7.89
C GLY A 49 -39.40 -28.58 8.74
N MET A 50 -39.00 -28.49 10.02
CA MET A 50 -39.40 -27.38 10.90
C MET A 50 -38.81 -26.03 10.42
N VAL A 51 -37.54 -26.01 10.01
CA VAL A 51 -36.90 -24.81 9.48
C VAL A 51 -37.53 -24.37 8.16
N ILE A 52 -37.85 -25.30 7.26
CA ILE A 52 -38.55 -24.99 6.00
C ILE A 52 -39.93 -24.38 6.29
N LYS A 53 -40.71 -24.98 7.20
CA LYS A 53 -42.01 -24.42 7.61
C LYS A 53 -41.87 -23.00 8.19
N MET A 54 -40.84 -22.74 8.99
CA MET A 54 -40.57 -21.39 9.50
C MET A 54 -40.15 -20.42 8.39
N TYR A 55 -39.32 -20.87 7.45
CA TYR A 55 -38.85 -20.08 6.32
C TYR A 55 -39.99 -19.72 5.36
N ASP A 56 -40.88 -20.66 5.05
CA ASP A 56 -42.07 -20.42 4.24
C ASP A 56 -43.02 -19.44 4.93
N LYS A 57 -43.23 -19.57 6.24
CA LYS A 57 -44.01 -18.58 7.02
C LYS A 57 -43.40 -17.18 6.96
N PHE A 58 -42.07 -17.08 7.04
CA PHE A 58 -41.35 -15.82 6.96
C PHE A 58 -41.42 -15.21 5.56
N ARG A 59 -41.25 -16.02 4.51
CA ARG A 59 -41.30 -15.60 3.10
C ARG A 59 -42.71 -15.20 2.66
N ASN A 60 -43.74 -15.86 3.19
CA ASN A 60 -45.14 -15.53 2.93
C ASN A 60 -45.62 -14.32 3.75
N ASN A 61 -44.84 -13.87 4.74
CA ASN A 61 -45.07 -12.61 5.45
C ASN A 61 -44.40 -11.45 4.69
N GLU A 62 -45.11 -10.92 3.71
CA GLU A 62 -44.63 -9.90 2.76
C GLU A 62 -44.05 -8.64 3.44
N PRO A 63 -44.67 -8.08 4.51
CA PRO A 63 -44.07 -6.97 5.26
C PRO A 63 -42.73 -7.31 5.91
N MET A 64 -42.62 -8.48 6.54
CA MET A 64 -41.41 -8.91 7.25
C MET A 64 -40.27 -9.22 6.28
N TRP A 65 -40.59 -9.85 5.14
CA TRP A 65 -39.65 -10.11 4.06
C TRP A 65 -39.12 -8.82 3.42
N SER A 66 -40.00 -7.85 3.17
CA SER A 66 -39.63 -6.56 2.59
C SER A 66 -38.67 -5.78 3.50
N ILE A 67 -38.96 -5.71 4.80
CA ILE A 67 -38.10 -5.05 5.80
C ILE A 67 -36.73 -5.72 5.88
N ALA A 68 -36.67 -7.05 5.90
CA ALA A 68 -35.41 -7.78 5.95
C ALA A 68 -34.56 -7.54 4.70
N ASN A 69 -35.18 -7.50 3.53
CA ASN A 69 -34.49 -7.21 2.26
C ASN A 69 -33.96 -5.77 2.23
N GLN A 70 -34.75 -4.79 2.66
CA GLN A 70 -34.31 -3.39 2.76
C GLN A 70 -33.13 -3.23 3.73
N LEU A 71 -33.18 -3.89 4.90
CA LEU A 71 -32.10 -3.86 5.88
C LEU A 71 -30.81 -4.48 5.32
N ALA A 72 -30.92 -5.60 4.61
CA ALA A 72 -29.77 -6.26 3.98
C ALA A 72 -29.13 -5.36 2.90
N LEU A 73 -29.96 -4.74 2.04
CA LEU A 73 -29.48 -3.81 1.02
C LEU A 73 -28.82 -2.57 1.63
N ALA A 74 -29.36 -2.04 2.73
CA ALA A 74 -28.76 -0.90 3.45
C ALA A 74 -27.40 -1.26 4.06
N ARG A 75 -27.25 -2.47 4.62
CA ARG A 75 -25.96 -2.98 5.13
C ARG A 75 -24.92 -3.11 4.02
N ILE A 76 -25.29 -3.72 2.89
CA ILE A 76 -24.38 -3.86 1.73
C ILE A 76 -23.92 -2.48 1.26
N ARG A 77 -24.86 -1.54 1.09
CA ARG A 77 -24.52 -0.18 0.66
C ARG A 77 -23.55 0.49 1.63
N THR A 78 -23.77 0.36 2.94
CA THR A 78 -22.88 0.96 3.95
C THR A 78 -21.52 0.28 4.03
N GLU A 79 -21.43 -1.04 3.82
CA GLU A 79 -20.16 -1.77 3.72
C GLU A 79 -19.40 -1.39 2.45
N SER A 80 -20.04 -1.39 1.28
CA SER A 80 -19.41 -0.98 0.01
C SER A 80 -18.91 0.46 0.04
N PHE A 81 -19.65 1.39 0.64
CA PHE A 81 -19.16 2.75 0.83
C PHE A 81 -17.91 2.80 1.72
N LYS A 82 -17.88 2.05 2.84
CA LYS A 82 -16.70 2.00 3.71
C LYS A 82 -15.47 1.47 2.97
N ASP A 83 -15.64 0.45 2.14
CA ASP A 83 -14.56 -0.12 1.34
C ASP A 83 -14.03 0.89 0.31
N GLU A 84 -14.93 1.62 -0.37
CA GLU A 84 -14.57 2.63 -1.38
C GLU A 84 -13.79 3.79 -0.76
N TYR A 85 -14.25 4.36 0.37
CA TYR A 85 -13.54 5.44 1.06
C TYR A 85 -12.17 5.00 1.60
N HIS A 86 -12.08 3.78 2.12
CA HIS A 86 -10.82 3.23 2.61
C HIS A 86 -9.80 3.03 1.48
N ASN A 87 -10.23 2.47 0.35
CA ASN A 87 -9.36 2.25 -0.81
C ASN A 87 -8.89 3.58 -1.41
N LYS A 88 -9.79 4.55 -1.56
CA LYS A 88 -9.43 5.87 -2.10
C LYS A 88 -8.44 6.62 -1.20
N GLY A 89 -8.65 6.60 0.12
CA GLY A 89 -7.72 7.22 1.06
C GLY A 89 -6.35 6.54 1.09
N LEU A 90 -6.30 5.22 0.90
CA LEU A 90 -5.05 4.47 0.81
C LEU A 90 -4.29 4.78 -0.49
N GLU A 91 -4.98 4.82 -1.63
CA GLU A 91 -4.39 5.20 -2.93
C GLU A 91 -3.82 6.61 -2.90
N GLU A 92 -4.60 7.60 -2.44
CA GLU A 92 -4.16 8.99 -2.30
C GLU A 92 -2.95 9.10 -1.35
N GLY A 93 -2.97 8.38 -0.23
CA GLY A 93 -1.85 8.35 0.71
C GLY A 93 -0.55 7.79 0.12
N ILE A 94 -0.65 6.71 -0.66
CA ILE A 94 0.50 6.11 -1.35
C ILE A 94 1.04 7.06 -2.42
N GLU A 95 0.17 7.64 -3.24
CA GLU A 95 0.57 8.56 -4.31
C GLU A 95 1.31 9.79 -3.77
N ILE A 96 0.76 10.41 -2.72
CA ILE A 96 1.39 11.56 -2.04
C ILE A 96 2.73 11.16 -1.44
N GLY A 97 2.81 10.00 -0.77
CA GLY A 97 4.04 9.51 -0.15
C GLY A 97 5.15 9.26 -1.17
N ILE A 98 4.84 8.62 -2.29
CA ILE A 98 5.80 8.35 -3.37
C ILE A 98 6.29 9.65 -3.99
N LYS A 99 5.38 10.58 -4.33
CA LYS A 99 5.74 11.85 -4.95
C LYS A 99 6.67 12.67 -4.08
N GLN A 100 6.34 12.82 -2.79
CA GLN A 100 7.17 13.56 -1.83
C GLN A 100 8.54 12.89 -1.61
N GLY A 101 8.58 11.56 -1.57
CA GLY A 101 9.82 10.80 -1.40
C GLY A 101 10.77 10.97 -2.59
N LEU A 102 10.24 10.86 -3.81
CA LEU A 102 11.01 11.04 -5.05
C LEU A 102 11.53 12.46 -5.20
N GLU A 103 10.68 13.47 -4.98
CA GLU A 103 11.06 14.87 -5.14
C GLU A 103 12.20 15.25 -4.18
N LYS A 104 12.10 14.87 -2.90
CA LYS A 104 13.16 15.09 -1.91
C LYS A 104 14.44 14.32 -2.25
N GLY A 105 14.32 13.08 -2.71
CA GLY A 105 15.45 12.25 -3.09
C GLY A 105 16.22 12.81 -4.28
N ILE A 106 15.50 13.28 -5.31
CA ILE A 106 16.09 13.90 -6.50
C ILE A 106 16.77 15.21 -6.13
N GLU A 107 16.09 16.10 -5.39
CA GLU A 107 16.65 17.40 -5.01
C GLU A 107 17.93 17.23 -4.16
N GLN A 108 17.92 16.31 -3.21
CA GLN A 108 19.08 16.03 -2.38
C GLN A 108 20.23 15.40 -3.20
N GLY A 109 19.92 14.44 -4.08
CA GLY A 109 20.91 13.80 -4.94
C GLY A 109 21.54 14.78 -5.93
N GLU A 110 20.75 15.67 -6.53
CA GLU A 110 21.24 16.70 -7.46
C GLU A 110 22.15 17.70 -6.74
N LYS A 111 21.76 18.19 -5.56
CA LYS A 111 22.61 19.08 -4.76
C LYS A 111 23.94 18.44 -4.39
N GLN A 112 23.91 17.19 -3.89
CA GLN A 112 25.13 16.45 -3.55
C GLN A 112 26.00 16.20 -4.79
N GLY A 113 25.41 15.81 -5.91
CA GLY A 113 26.13 15.58 -7.17
C GLY A 113 26.80 16.85 -7.69
N ILE A 114 26.12 17.99 -7.66
CA ILE A 114 26.69 19.29 -8.03
C ILE A 114 27.83 19.67 -7.09
N GLU A 115 27.69 19.45 -5.78
CA GLU A 115 28.74 19.77 -4.81
C GLU A 115 30.00 18.92 -5.03
N ILE A 116 29.83 17.60 -5.21
CA ILE A 116 30.93 16.68 -5.53
C ILE A 116 31.62 17.10 -6.83
N GLY A 117 30.84 17.39 -7.88
CA GLY A 117 31.38 17.83 -9.17
C GLY A 117 32.16 19.14 -9.07
N LYS A 118 31.68 20.11 -8.28
CA LYS A 118 32.43 21.36 -8.01
C LYS A 118 33.75 21.09 -7.31
N LYS A 119 33.77 20.22 -6.29
CA LYS A 119 34.99 19.86 -5.56
C LYS A 119 36.01 19.18 -6.49
N GLU A 120 35.56 18.25 -7.35
CA GLU A 120 36.44 17.58 -8.30
C GLU A 120 37.09 18.56 -9.29
N VAL A 121 36.34 19.55 -9.79
CA VAL A 121 36.89 20.61 -10.65
C VAL A 121 37.95 21.43 -9.91
N PHE A 122 37.74 21.76 -8.63
CA PHE A 122 38.74 22.47 -7.85
C PHE A 122 40.00 21.65 -7.64
N ILE A 123 39.87 20.34 -7.38
CA ILE A 123 41.01 19.42 -7.29
C ILE A 123 41.81 19.47 -8.57
N GLU A 124 41.18 19.28 -9.74
CA GLU A 124 41.89 19.29 -11.01
C GLU A 124 42.64 20.61 -11.27
N ILE A 125 42.04 21.76 -10.97
CA ILE A 125 42.67 23.07 -11.22
C ILE A 125 43.84 23.30 -10.27
N VAL A 126 43.69 22.98 -8.98
CA VAL A 126 44.73 23.17 -7.96
C VAL A 126 45.91 22.22 -8.21
N GLU A 127 45.64 20.93 -8.50
CA GLU A 127 46.68 19.95 -8.83
C GLU A 127 47.43 20.35 -10.10
N ARG A 128 46.74 20.87 -11.12
CA ARG A 128 47.40 21.34 -12.34
C ARG A 128 48.26 22.58 -12.13
N ARG A 129 47.86 23.49 -11.23
CA ARG A 129 48.60 24.72 -10.96
C ARG A 129 49.84 24.46 -10.12
N TYR A 130 49.70 23.72 -9.02
CA TYR A 130 50.76 23.57 -8.03
C TYR A 130 51.49 22.23 -8.11
N HIS A 131 51.02 21.29 -8.93
CA HIS A 131 51.59 19.94 -9.07
C HIS A 131 51.68 19.17 -7.74
N GLN A 132 50.73 19.42 -6.84
CA GLN A 132 50.65 18.80 -5.51
C GLN A 132 49.25 18.23 -5.28
N GLU A 133 49.20 17.10 -4.57
CA GLU A 133 47.96 16.41 -4.22
C GLU A 133 47.15 17.23 -3.21
N CYS A 134 45.88 17.49 -3.51
CA CYS A 134 45.04 18.38 -2.71
C CYS A 134 43.62 17.87 -2.44
N ARG A 135 43.32 16.63 -2.84
CA ARG A 135 42.01 15.98 -2.70
C ARG A 135 41.48 16.00 -1.26
N GLU A 136 42.25 15.45 -0.32
CA GLU A 136 41.84 15.37 1.09
C GLU A 136 41.56 16.77 1.69
N TRP A 137 42.32 17.77 1.27
CA TRP A 137 42.12 19.15 1.72
C TRP A 137 40.82 19.73 1.16
N ILE A 138 40.61 19.66 -0.17
CA ILE A 138 39.42 20.24 -0.83
C ILE A 138 38.12 19.54 -0.42
N GLU A 139 38.16 18.23 -0.16
CA GLU A 139 37.02 17.49 0.35
C GLU A 139 36.54 18.02 1.72
N GLY A 140 37.46 18.46 2.58
CA GLY A 140 37.20 19.04 3.89
C GLY A 140 36.77 20.50 3.89
N LEU A 141 36.84 21.21 2.76
CA LEU A 141 36.50 22.63 2.68
C LEU A 141 34.99 22.87 2.65
N SER A 142 34.58 23.97 3.29
CA SER A 142 33.21 24.49 3.23
C SER A 142 32.92 25.21 1.90
N GLU A 143 31.64 25.38 1.55
CA GLU A 143 31.25 26.07 0.31
C GLU A 143 31.77 27.51 0.23
N LYS A 144 31.94 28.18 1.37
CA LYS A 144 32.54 29.53 1.44
C LYS A 144 34.01 29.49 1.06
N GLN A 145 34.77 28.53 1.60
CA GLN A 145 36.19 28.36 1.30
C GLN A 145 36.42 27.95 -0.16
N LEU A 146 35.57 27.10 -0.72
CA LEU A 146 35.61 26.75 -2.16
C LEU A 146 35.46 27.99 -3.06
N LYS A 147 34.63 28.98 -2.69
CA LYS A 147 34.52 30.24 -3.46
C LYS A 147 35.81 31.06 -3.41
N LEU A 148 36.56 31.00 -2.31
CA LEU A 148 37.84 31.70 -2.17
C LEU A 148 38.94 31.08 -3.03
N ILE A 149 38.87 29.78 -3.32
CA ILE A 149 39.77 29.12 -4.28
C ILE A 149 39.75 29.88 -5.60
N ASN A 150 38.59 30.07 -6.23
CA ASN A 150 38.49 30.79 -7.52
C ASN A 150 39.06 32.22 -7.47
N LYS A 151 39.01 32.87 -6.31
CA LYS A 151 39.50 34.23 -6.14
C LYS A 151 41.03 34.28 -6.01
N TYR A 152 41.58 33.43 -5.16
CA TYR A 152 43.00 33.48 -4.79
C TYR A 152 43.89 32.55 -5.60
N ILE A 153 43.30 31.64 -6.39
CA ILE A 153 44.07 30.67 -7.17
C ILE A 153 44.95 31.31 -8.22
N PHE A 154 44.80 32.59 -8.56
CA PHE A 154 45.72 33.31 -9.45
C PHE A 154 46.56 34.39 -8.73
N GLU A 155 46.30 34.65 -7.46
CA GLU A 155 47.01 35.67 -6.68
C GLU A 155 48.23 35.12 -5.95
N GLU A 156 48.21 33.83 -5.57
CA GLU A 156 49.29 33.17 -4.81
C GLU A 156 50.07 32.21 -5.71
N ASP A 157 51.40 32.25 -5.67
CA ASP A 157 52.27 31.37 -6.46
C ASP A 157 52.71 30.12 -5.68
N GLU A 158 52.64 30.16 -4.35
CA GLU A 158 53.03 29.05 -3.47
C GLU A 158 51.81 28.36 -2.85
N PHE A 159 51.76 27.03 -2.95
CA PHE A 159 50.61 26.23 -2.50
C PHE A 159 50.35 26.35 -0.99
N GLU A 160 51.39 26.34 -0.16
CA GLU A 160 51.23 26.42 1.30
C GLU A 160 50.69 27.78 1.76
N ALA A 161 51.14 28.88 1.14
CA ALA A 161 50.61 30.21 1.40
C ALA A 161 49.14 30.31 0.97
N PHE A 162 48.81 29.76 -0.20
CA PHE A 162 47.44 29.67 -0.71
C PHE A 162 46.52 28.87 0.22
N LYS A 163 46.97 27.69 0.66
CA LYS A 163 46.25 26.80 1.57
C LYS A 163 45.96 27.47 2.92
N GLN A 164 46.97 28.06 3.54
CA GLN A 164 46.81 28.79 4.81
C GLN A 164 45.85 29.97 4.68
N ARG A 165 45.87 30.69 3.56
CA ARG A 165 44.98 31.84 3.32
C ARG A 165 43.51 31.41 3.27
N ILE A 166 43.21 30.25 2.69
CA ILE A 166 41.85 29.70 2.63
C ILE A 166 41.42 29.11 3.97
N ASP A 167 42.31 28.40 4.66
CA ASP A 167 42.01 27.79 5.96
C ASP A 167 41.76 28.85 7.05
N ASN A 168 42.48 29.99 6.98
CA ASN A 168 42.33 31.11 7.91
C ASN A 168 41.10 32.01 7.62
N SER A 169 40.37 31.78 6.52
CA SER A 169 39.24 32.62 6.09
C SER A 169 37.87 32.12 6.60
N ASN A 170 37.83 31.52 7.79
CA ASN A 170 36.65 30.89 8.39
C ASN A 170 35.49 31.88 8.67
#